data_AF-A0AAC9NBP5-F1
#
_entry.id   AF-A0AAC9NBP5-F1
#
_cell.length_a   1.000
_cell.length_b   1.000
_cell.length_c   1.000
_cell.angle_alpha   90.00
_cell.angle_beta   90.00
_cell.angle_gamma   90.00
#
_symmetry.space_group_name_H-M   'P 1'
#
loop_
_entity.id
_entity.type
_entity.pdbx_description
1 polymer ?
#
loop_
_entity_poly.entity_id
_entity_poly.type
_entity_poly.pdbx_seq_one_letter_code
_entity_poly.pdbx_strand_id
1 'polypeptide(L)'
;MKLIGIKTNNCFLVSDNIQGETYFRSQLEGYLFDGEKAEKTYKSDWFKLDKQPKTIEKKLAAKRINYRYELKEQFQETELTPKVINVSYIDEGSEFYEVKGLYDLKFDQEPQKNEKVDFELNVLEEFDGELKLGKQEFNLKYNLLDKIQTHPMMLETKPCYLSHKESYNIIRNHVNANINPKYARITSDYDFCLTVNKVVELYEHEEYVVDLNRMYKRRKPKLEKRLRTKKEAIIYEVAPKAYQNYPIVEPFCGENVEDMKNNIKVFLDELMANINEPLIECKHCKGRGVVSNENPIG
;
A
#
# COMPACT_ATOMS: atom_id res chain seq x y z
N MET A 1 8.85 -2.20 32.57
CA MET A 1 8.79 -2.41 31.10
C MET A 1 9.49 -1.25 30.42
N LYS A 2 10.36 -1.49 29.44
CA LYS A 2 11.04 -0.40 28.71
C LYS A 2 10.32 -0.16 27.39
N LEU A 3 10.10 1.11 27.07
CA LEU A 3 9.36 1.55 25.89
C LEU A 3 10.12 2.68 25.19
N ILE A 4 10.01 2.70 23.87
CA ILE A 4 10.40 3.84 23.05
C ILE A 4 9.13 4.51 22.52
N GLY A 5 9.17 5.83 22.41
CA GLY A 5 8.06 6.60 21.88
C GLY A 5 8.50 7.71 20.95
N ILE A 6 7.62 8.07 20.02
CA ILE A 6 7.78 9.23 19.14
C ILE A 6 6.59 10.13 19.42
N LYS A 7 6.87 11.37 19.80
CA LYS A 7 5.82 12.34 20.10
C LYS A 7 5.57 13.19 18.87
N THR A 8 4.32 13.23 18.43
CA THR A 8 3.86 14.13 17.39
C THR A 8 2.83 15.11 17.97
N ASN A 9 2.51 16.18 17.25
CA ASN A 9 1.53 17.16 17.72
C ASN A 9 0.13 16.57 17.95
N ASN A 10 -0.25 15.54 17.19
CA ASN A 10 -1.59 14.96 17.24
C ASN A 10 -1.65 13.57 17.90
N CYS A 11 -0.53 12.85 18.01
CA CYS A 11 -0.52 11.51 18.57
C CYS A 11 0.84 11.12 19.17
N PHE A 12 0.85 10.09 20.00
CA PHE A 12 2.02 9.49 20.59
C PHE A 12 2.18 8.06 20.07
N LEU A 13 3.28 7.79 19.38
CA LEU A 13 3.59 6.45 18.90
C LEU A 13 4.45 5.73 19.93
N VAL A 14 4.16 4.45 20.19
CA VAL A 14 4.87 3.63 21.18
C VAL A 14 5.27 2.29 20.59
N SER A 15 6.47 1.84 20.94
CA SER A 15 6.95 0.49 20.66
C SER A 15 7.76 -0.08 21.84
N ASP A 16 7.69 -1.39 22.01
CA ASP A 16 8.54 -2.19 22.89
C ASP A 16 9.75 -2.80 22.15
N ASN A 17 9.87 -2.58 20.84
CA ASN A 17 11.00 -3.03 20.03
C ASN A 17 12.19 -2.06 20.11
N ILE A 18 12.85 -2.03 21.26
CA ILE A 18 13.97 -1.11 21.53
C ILE A 18 15.19 -1.41 20.65
N GLN A 19 15.39 -2.69 20.29
CA GLN A 19 16.56 -3.14 19.53
C GLN A 19 16.36 -3.06 18.01
N GLY A 20 15.16 -2.74 17.54
CA GLY A 20 14.85 -2.65 16.12
C GLY A 20 14.91 -4.00 15.40
N GLU A 21 14.54 -5.09 16.09
CA GLU A 21 14.53 -6.43 15.49
C GLU A 21 13.50 -6.51 14.36
N THR A 22 13.84 -7.19 13.26
CA THR A 22 12.97 -7.32 12.08
C THR A 22 11.83 -8.31 12.27
N TYR A 23 11.99 -9.28 13.16
CA TYR A 23 10.98 -10.30 13.48
C TYR A 23 10.61 -10.20 14.96
N PHE A 24 9.95 -9.10 15.31
CA PHE A 24 9.54 -8.84 16.68
C PHE A 24 8.03 -9.03 16.82
N ARG A 25 7.61 -9.56 17.97
CA ARG A 25 6.19 -9.66 18.32
C ARG A 25 5.95 -8.82 19.56
N SER A 26 5.31 -7.68 19.35
CA SER A 26 4.99 -6.77 20.45
C SER A 26 4.10 -7.42 21.49
N GLN A 27 4.44 -7.21 22.75
CA GLN A 27 3.61 -7.60 23.88
C GLN A 27 2.54 -6.56 24.19
N LEU A 28 2.63 -5.36 23.61
CA LEU A 28 1.77 -4.20 23.90
C LEU A 28 0.31 -4.41 23.54
N GLU A 29 0.00 -5.36 22.66
CA GLU A 29 -1.38 -5.72 22.28
C GLU A 29 -2.25 -6.18 23.46
N GLY A 30 -1.61 -6.74 24.51
CA GLY A 30 -2.29 -7.20 25.73
C GLY A 30 -2.45 -6.13 26.82
N TYR A 31 -1.91 -4.92 26.61
CA TYR A 31 -1.90 -3.86 27.62
C TYR A 31 -2.94 -2.77 27.31
N LEU A 32 -3.34 -2.07 28.36
CA LEU A 32 -4.13 -0.85 28.31
C LEU A 32 -3.24 0.33 28.66
N PHE A 33 -3.36 1.40 27.90
CA PHE A 33 -2.67 2.67 28.12
C PHE A 33 -3.72 3.68 28.57
N ASP A 34 -3.62 4.17 29.81
CA ASP A 34 -4.60 5.07 30.43
C ASP A 34 -6.06 4.59 30.32
N GLY A 35 -6.25 3.27 30.38
CA GLY A 35 -7.57 2.61 30.30
C GLY A 35 -8.03 2.26 28.88
N GLU A 36 -7.35 2.74 27.85
CA GLU A 36 -7.68 2.51 26.45
C GLU A 36 -6.72 1.53 25.77
N LYS A 37 -7.19 0.89 24.70
CA LYS A 37 -6.33 0.06 23.86
C LYS A 37 -5.65 0.93 22.82
N ALA A 38 -4.35 0.72 22.65
CA ALA A 38 -3.61 1.43 21.61
C ALA A 38 -4.06 0.99 20.20
N GLU A 39 -4.13 1.96 19.28
CA GLU A 39 -4.46 1.68 17.89
C GLU A 39 -3.26 1.03 17.20
N LYS A 40 -3.49 0.00 16.39
CA LYS A 40 -2.43 -0.61 15.59
C LYS A 40 -2.03 0.32 14.45
N THR A 41 -0.73 0.51 14.25
CA THR A 41 -0.24 1.18 13.04
C THR A 41 0.03 0.16 11.92
N TYR A 42 0.50 0.64 10.76
CA TYR A 42 0.91 -0.23 9.65
C TYR A 42 2.13 -1.10 9.99
N LYS A 43 2.98 -0.69 10.94
CA LYS A 43 4.04 -1.56 11.47
C LYS A 43 3.51 -2.29 12.69
N SER A 44 3.64 -3.63 12.70
CA SER A 44 3.16 -4.51 13.76
C SER A 44 3.67 -4.16 15.15
N ASP A 45 4.85 -3.56 15.21
CA ASP A 45 5.58 -3.30 16.45
C ASP A 45 5.28 -1.90 17.01
N TRP A 46 4.53 -1.08 16.27
CA TRP A 46 4.24 0.30 16.61
C TRP A 46 2.73 0.50 16.82
N PHE A 47 2.41 1.16 17.93
CA PHE A 47 1.05 1.47 18.33
C PHE A 47 0.87 2.97 18.46
N LYS A 48 -0.32 3.46 18.13
CA LYS A 48 -0.70 4.85 18.21
C LYS A 48 -1.60 5.08 19.42
N LEU A 49 -1.29 6.15 20.14
CA LEU A 49 -2.02 6.68 21.28
C LEU A 49 -2.34 8.14 21.01
N ASP A 50 -3.43 8.66 21.59
CA ASP A 50 -3.76 10.07 21.47
C ASP A 50 -2.81 10.96 22.28
N LYS A 51 -2.32 10.44 23.41
CA LYS A 51 -1.48 11.16 24.36
C LYS A 51 -0.37 10.29 24.90
N GLN A 52 0.65 10.93 25.46
CA GLN A 52 1.69 10.25 26.21
C GLN A 52 1.06 9.50 27.39
N PRO A 53 1.27 8.17 27.50
CA PRO A 53 0.62 7.37 28.52
C PRO A 53 1.20 7.69 29.90
N LYS A 54 0.33 7.82 30.90
CA LYS A 54 0.74 7.97 32.31
C LYS A 54 0.73 6.66 33.06
N THR A 55 -0.16 5.75 32.68
CA THR A 55 -0.38 4.46 33.32
C THR A 55 -0.49 3.36 32.27
N ILE A 56 0.17 2.24 32.54
CA ILE A 56 0.05 1.03 31.73
C ILE A 56 -0.52 -0.06 32.63
N GLU A 57 -1.60 -0.69 32.19
CA GLU A 57 -2.29 -1.75 32.91
C GLU A 57 -2.32 -3.03 32.08
N LYS A 58 -2.06 -4.16 32.72
CA LYS A 58 -2.21 -5.48 32.11
C LYS A 58 -3.51 -6.11 32.58
N LYS A 59 -4.33 -6.59 31.64
CA LYS A 59 -5.50 -7.40 31.98
C LYS A 59 -5.05 -8.78 32.41
N LEU A 60 -5.23 -9.12 33.68
CA LEU A 60 -5.03 -10.49 34.15
C LEU A 60 -6.24 -11.36 33.76
N ALA A 61 -5.97 -12.62 33.42
CA ALA A 61 -7.02 -13.59 33.22
C ALA A 61 -7.86 -13.73 34.50
N ALA A 62 -9.19 -13.82 34.35
CA ALA A 62 -10.08 -14.07 35.47
C ALA A 62 -9.65 -15.37 36.17
N LYS A 63 -9.33 -15.30 37.46
CA LYS A 63 -9.01 -16.48 38.24
C LYS A 63 -10.31 -17.28 38.44
N ARG A 64 -10.25 -18.55 38.08
CA ARG A 64 -11.32 -19.51 38.38
C ARG A 64 -11.13 -19.96 39.83
N ILE A 65 -12.14 -19.74 40.65
CA ILE A 65 -12.16 -20.07 42.07
C ILE A 65 -13.39 -20.95 42.32
N ASN A 66 -13.43 -21.68 43.44
CA ASN A 66 -14.53 -22.56 43.82
C ASN A 66 -14.84 -23.64 42.78
N TYR A 67 -13.84 -24.45 42.44
CA TYR A 67 -14.09 -25.63 41.64
C TYR A 67 -15.01 -26.58 42.42
N ARG A 68 -16.15 -26.93 41.84
CA ARG A 68 -17.13 -27.85 42.41
C ARG A 68 -17.77 -28.70 41.32
N TYR A 69 -18.11 -29.93 41.67
CA TYR A 69 -18.88 -30.83 40.85
C TYR A 69 -20.35 -30.67 41.22
N GLU A 70 -21.18 -30.26 40.27
CA GLU A 70 -22.64 -30.18 40.44
C GLU A 70 -23.31 -31.35 39.71
N LEU A 71 -24.25 -32.02 40.36
CA LEU A 71 -24.95 -33.17 39.80
C LEU A 71 -25.73 -32.73 38.54
N LYS A 72 -25.61 -33.49 37.44
CA LYS A 72 -26.36 -33.21 36.21
C LYS A 72 -27.85 -33.30 36.49
N GLU A 73 -28.63 -32.42 35.86
CA GLU A 73 -30.09 -32.28 36.09
C GLU A 73 -30.91 -33.56 35.84
N GLN A 74 -30.32 -34.55 35.17
CA GLN A 74 -30.94 -35.84 34.85
C GLN A 74 -30.89 -36.85 36.01
N PHE A 75 -30.12 -36.58 37.06
CA PHE A 75 -29.93 -37.49 38.19
C PHE A 75 -30.55 -36.93 39.47
N GLN A 76 -31.12 -37.83 40.29
CA GLN A 76 -31.75 -37.47 41.56
C GLN A 76 -30.74 -37.46 42.69
N GLU A 77 -30.86 -36.47 43.57
CA GLU A 77 -30.02 -36.34 44.76
C GLU A 77 -30.29 -37.48 45.75
N THR A 78 -29.24 -38.22 46.08
CA THR A 78 -29.25 -39.27 47.13
C THR A 78 -28.00 -39.14 47.99
N GLU A 79 -27.93 -39.88 49.11
CA GLU A 79 -26.76 -39.83 50.01
C GLU A 79 -25.44 -40.17 49.31
N LEU A 80 -25.48 -41.03 48.28
CA LEU A 80 -24.32 -41.40 47.45
C LEU A 80 -24.07 -40.44 46.27
N THR A 81 -25.06 -39.61 45.92
CA THR A 81 -24.95 -38.60 44.85
C THR A 81 -25.45 -37.23 45.35
N PRO A 82 -24.70 -36.59 46.25
CA PRO A 82 -25.05 -35.26 46.76
C PRO A 82 -25.05 -34.23 45.64
N LYS A 83 -25.86 -33.18 45.76
CA LYS A 83 -26.02 -32.17 44.69
C LYS A 83 -24.74 -31.40 44.35
N VAL A 84 -23.84 -31.20 45.32
CA VAL A 84 -22.57 -30.48 45.15
C VAL A 84 -21.44 -31.21 45.86
N ILE A 85 -20.38 -31.53 45.14
CA ILE A 85 -19.15 -32.16 45.67
C ILE A 85 -17.97 -31.20 45.44
N ASN A 86 -17.15 -30.96 46.46
CA ASN A 86 -15.91 -30.20 46.28
C ASN A 86 -14.88 -31.07 45.54
N VAL A 87 -14.12 -30.48 44.60
CA VAL A 87 -13.13 -31.21 43.79
C VAL A 87 -12.12 -31.99 44.63
N SER A 88 -11.77 -31.49 45.83
CA SER A 88 -10.86 -32.17 46.75
C SER A 88 -11.36 -33.53 47.26
N TYR A 89 -12.66 -33.83 47.15
CA TYR A 89 -13.25 -35.08 47.62
C TYR A 89 -13.36 -36.15 46.52
N ILE A 90 -12.95 -35.85 45.30
CA ILE A 90 -12.92 -36.80 44.18
C ILE A 90 -11.46 -37.14 43.87
N ASP A 91 -10.89 -38.05 44.66
CA ASP A 91 -9.60 -38.69 44.40
C ASP A 91 -9.77 -40.17 43.99
N GLU A 92 -8.72 -40.81 43.47
CA GLU A 92 -8.76 -42.22 43.02
C GLU A 92 -9.10 -43.24 44.13
N GLY A 93 -9.07 -42.85 45.41
CA GLY A 93 -9.44 -43.66 46.56
C GLY A 93 -10.77 -43.29 47.22
N SER A 94 -11.49 -42.31 46.67
CA SER A 94 -12.74 -41.79 47.25
C SER A 94 -13.97 -42.50 46.72
N GLU A 95 -14.99 -42.63 47.57
CA GLU A 95 -16.31 -43.19 47.21
C GLU A 95 -17.00 -42.41 46.07
N PHE A 96 -16.58 -41.16 45.85
CA PHE A 96 -17.11 -40.28 44.81
C PHE A 96 -16.38 -40.39 43.47
N TYR A 97 -15.30 -41.19 43.36
CA TYR A 97 -14.58 -41.40 42.10
C TYR A 97 -15.43 -42.13 41.06
N GLU A 98 -16.15 -43.17 41.49
CA GLU A 98 -16.98 -44.01 40.62
C GLU A 98 -18.18 -43.23 40.06
N VAL A 99 -18.73 -42.31 40.86
CA VAL A 99 -19.89 -41.47 40.48
C VAL A 99 -19.49 -40.15 39.80
N LYS A 100 -18.20 -39.89 39.60
CA LYS A 100 -17.68 -38.67 38.95
C LYS A 100 -18.34 -38.35 37.60
N GLY A 101 -18.70 -39.38 36.81
CA GLY A 101 -19.35 -39.22 35.50
C GLY A 101 -20.74 -38.57 35.54
N LEU A 102 -21.39 -38.57 36.71
CA LEU A 102 -22.74 -38.01 36.93
C LEU A 102 -22.72 -36.49 37.18
N TYR A 103 -21.54 -35.90 37.32
CA TYR A 103 -21.37 -34.50 37.70
C TYR A 103 -20.77 -33.66 36.57
N ASP A 104 -21.11 -32.37 36.55
CA ASP A 104 -20.47 -31.35 35.73
C ASP A 104 -19.55 -30.49 36.58
N LEU A 105 -18.33 -30.25 36.11
CA LEU A 105 -17.37 -29.37 36.77
C LEU A 105 -17.76 -27.91 36.54
N LYS A 106 -18.17 -27.23 37.59
CA LYS A 106 -18.44 -25.79 37.63
C LYS A 106 -17.39 -25.05 38.45
N PHE A 107 -17.21 -23.79 38.12
CA PHE A 107 -16.29 -22.89 38.80
C PHE A 107 -16.87 -21.47 38.77
N ASP A 108 -16.59 -20.71 39.81
CA ASP A 108 -16.89 -19.28 39.86
C ASP A 108 -15.71 -18.51 39.24
N GLN A 109 -15.98 -17.43 38.52
CA GLN A 109 -14.94 -16.56 37.98
C GLN A 109 -14.83 -15.29 38.84
N GLU A 110 -13.65 -15.00 39.37
CA GLU A 110 -13.40 -13.69 39.96
C GLU A 110 -13.49 -12.58 38.90
N PRO A 111 -13.97 -11.38 39.26
CA PRO A 111 -13.93 -10.24 38.36
C PRO A 111 -12.47 -9.95 37.96
N GLN A 112 -12.26 -9.68 36.66
CA GLN A 112 -10.94 -9.41 36.10
C GLN A 112 -10.28 -8.24 36.83
N LYS A 113 -9.06 -8.45 37.33
CA LYS A 113 -8.25 -7.42 37.96
C LYS A 113 -7.22 -6.91 36.95
N ASN A 114 -7.06 -5.59 36.90
CA ASN A 114 -5.98 -4.95 36.17
C ASN A 114 -4.78 -4.78 37.09
N GLU A 115 -3.58 -5.13 36.61
CA GLU A 115 -2.34 -4.90 37.34
C GLU A 115 -1.59 -3.72 36.71
N LYS A 116 -1.18 -2.76 37.53
CA LYS A 116 -0.35 -1.63 37.09
C LYS A 116 1.07 -2.12 36.83
N VAL A 117 1.62 -1.76 35.68
CA VAL A 117 2.96 -2.16 35.27
C VAL A 117 3.86 -0.94 35.25
N ASP A 118 4.93 -0.98 36.05
CA ASP A 118 5.96 0.06 36.04
C ASP A 118 6.66 0.07 34.67
N PHE A 119 6.82 1.26 34.09
CA PHE A 119 7.45 1.41 32.79
C PHE A 119 8.42 2.60 32.73
N GLU A 120 9.42 2.46 31.87
CA GLU A 120 10.39 3.48 31.50
C GLU A 120 10.14 3.84 30.03
N LEU A 121 9.93 5.13 29.73
CA LEU A 121 9.60 5.62 28.40
C LEU A 121 10.70 6.55 27.91
N ASN A 122 11.37 6.17 26.82
CA ASN A 122 12.34 7.01 26.13
C ASN A 122 11.70 7.62 24.88
N VAL A 123 11.55 8.94 24.86
CA VAL A 123 11.10 9.66 23.66
C VAL A 123 12.30 9.82 22.73
N LEU A 124 12.23 9.20 21.55
CA LEU A 124 13.31 9.21 20.57
C LEU A 124 13.36 10.54 19.82
N GLU A 125 12.21 11.03 19.37
CA GLU A 125 12.08 12.29 18.64
C GLU A 125 10.75 12.96 18.97
N GLU A 126 10.77 14.29 19.05
CA GLU A 126 9.58 15.14 19.03
C GLU A 126 9.45 15.73 17.62
N PHE A 127 8.29 15.56 17.00
CA PHE A 127 8.02 16.02 15.64
C PHE A 127 6.81 16.95 15.63
N ASP A 128 7.03 18.18 15.16
CA ASP A 128 6.02 19.25 15.15
C ASP A 128 5.02 19.15 13.97
N GLY A 129 4.96 18.02 13.28
CA GLY A 129 4.05 17.80 12.13
C GLY A 129 3.04 16.67 12.35
N GLU A 130 2.07 16.57 11.43
CA GLU A 130 1.13 15.46 11.39
C GLU A 130 1.76 14.24 10.71
N LEU A 131 1.88 13.13 11.45
CA LEU A 131 2.36 11.87 10.87
C LEU A 131 1.17 11.08 10.30
N LYS A 132 0.95 11.17 9.00
CA LYS A 132 0.02 10.29 8.29
C LYS A 132 0.75 9.04 7.85
N LEU A 133 0.81 8.05 8.74
CA LEU A 133 1.29 6.73 8.35
C LEU A 133 0.36 6.20 7.28
N GLY A 134 0.89 5.98 6.08
CA GLY A 134 0.17 5.40 4.95
C GLY A 134 0.73 4.04 4.58
N LYS A 135 -0.05 3.22 3.87
CA LYS A 135 0.50 2.03 3.23
C LYS A 135 1.51 2.47 2.16
N GLN A 136 2.75 1.99 2.24
CA GLN A 136 3.75 2.22 1.20
C GLN A 136 3.39 1.40 -0.05
N GLU A 137 2.99 2.10 -1.10
CA GLU A 137 2.66 1.52 -2.42
C GLU A 137 3.90 1.39 -3.31
N PHE A 138 4.95 2.15 -3.00
CA PHE A 138 6.18 2.24 -3.77
C PHE A 138 7.39 1.87 -2.92
N ASN A 139 8.42 1.34 -3.56
CA ASN A 139 9.70 1.06 -2.92
C ASN A 139 10.55 2.33 -2.87
N LEU A 140 10.23 3.18 -1.91
CA LEU A 140 10.84 4.51 -1.76
C LEU A 140 12.32 4.41 -1.39
N LYS A 141 13.15 5.20 -2.06
CA LYS A 141 14.55 5.37 -1.70
C LYS A 141 14.73 6.71 -1.01
N TYR A 142 15.54 6.67 0.03
CA TYR A 142 15.92 7.81 0.84
C TYR A 142 17.44 7.97 0.81
N ASN A 143 17.91 9.18 1.09
CA ASN A 143 19.33 9.44 1.23
C ASN A 143 19.92 8.62 2.39
N LEU A 144 21.19 8.26 2.28
CA LEU A 144 21.88 7.45 3.30
C LEU A 144 21.92 8.17 4.65
N LEU A 145 22.14 9.50 4.64
CA LEU A 145 22.16 10.30 5.86
C LEU A 145 20.81 10.28 6.58
N ASP A 146 19.71 10.43 5.85
CA ASP A 146 18.36 10.36 6.43
C ASP A 146 18.09 8.99 7.03
N LYS A 147 18.51 7.90 6.37
CA LYS A 147 18.38 6.54 6.90
C LYS A 147 19.17 6.30 8.19
N ILE A 148 20.27 7.02 8.39
CA ILE A 148 21.12 6.88 9.59
C ILE A 148 20.59 7.76 10.71
N GLN A 149 20.18 8.99 10.40
CA GLN A 149 19.82 10.00 11.39
C GLN A 149 18.38 9.91 11.86
N THR A 150 17.47 9.45 11.00
CA THR A 150 16.03 9.52 11.26
C THR A 150 15.47 8.14 11.53
N HIS A 151 14.56 8.05 12.50
CA HIS A 151 13.94 6.78 12.82
C HIS A 151 13.12 6.26 11.62
N PRO A 152 13.09 4.95 11.33
CA PRO A 152 12.36 4.38 10.18
C PRO A 152 10.85 4.65 10.13
N MET A 153 10.26 5.25 11.16
CA MET A 153 8.86 5.72 11.16
C MET A 153 8.71 7.14 10.63
N MET A 154 9.78 7.94 10.68
CA MET A 154 9.81 9.33 10.26
C MET A 154 10.37 9.50 8.85
N LEU A 155 10.84 8.42 8.21
CA LEU A 155 11.37 8.49 6.84
C LEU A 155 10.34 9.02 5.84
N GLU A 156 9.04 8.87 6.09
CA GLU A 156 7.99 9.38 5.18
C GLU A 156 7.96 10.91 5.09
N THR A 157 8.50 11.61 6.10
CA THR A 157 8.61 13.07 6.14
C THR A 157 9.97 13.57 5.64
N LYS A 158 10.71 12.73 4.92
CA LYS A 158 12.04 13.05 4.39
C LYS A 158 12.02 12.99 2.87
N PRO A 159 12.94 13.72 2.21
CA PRO A 159 13.06 13.71 0.77
C PRO A 159 13.24 12.29 0.24
N CYS A 160 12.43 11.93 -0.74
CA CYS A 160 12.37 10.58 -1.29
C CYS A 160 12.40 10.61 -2.81
N TYR A 161 12.88 9.51 -3.38
CA TYR A 161 12.94 9.33 -4.82
C TYR A 161 12.63 7.89 -5.22
N LEU A 162 12.13 7.72 -6.43
CA LEU A 162 11.95 6.42 -7.07
C LEU A 162 13.14 6.06 -7.93
N SER A 163 13.33 4.77 -8.19
CA SER A 163 14.31 4.37 -9.19
C SER A 163 13.84 4.75 -10.60
N HIS A 164 14.79 4.95 -11.53
CA HIS A 164 14.48 5.13 -12.95
C HIS A 164 13.59 4.01 -13.50
N LYS A 165 13.82 2.77 -13.05
CA LYS A 165 13.04 1.59 -13.48
C LYS A 165 11.60 1.65 -12.98
N GLU A 166 11.38 2.03 -11.72
CA GLU A 166 10.03 2.17 -11.17
C GLU A 166 9.29 3.33 -11.82
N SER A 167 9.96 4.48 -11.96
CA SER A 167 9.41 5.66 -12.63
C SER A 167 8.99 5.32 -14.07
N TYR A 168 9.85 4.62 -14.80
CA TYR A 168 9.56 4.11 -16.14
C TYR A 168 8.33 3.19 -16.16
N ASN A 169 8.28 2.21 -15.25
CA ASN A 169 7.17 1.26 -15.18
C ASN A 169 5.84 1.94 -14.86
N ILE A 170 5.85 2.94 -13.97
CA ILE A 170 4.66 3.75 -13.64
C ILE A 170 4.16 4.47 -14.89
N ILE A 171 5.04 5.18 -15.59
CA ILE A 171 4.70 5.91 -16.82
C ILE A 171 4.16 4.94 -17.88
N ARG A 172 4.88 3.85 -18.16
CA ARG A 172 4.51 2.84 -19.14
C ARG A 172 3.13 2.23 -18.86
N ASN A 173 2.89 1.80 -17.63
CA ASN A 173 1.61 1.20 -17.24
C ASN A 173 0.46 2.21 -17.36
N HIS A 174 0.69 3.47 -16.97
CA HIS A 174 -0.32 4.52 -17.05
C HIS A 174 -0.67 4.88 -18.50
N VAL A 175 0.35 5.02 -19.36
CA VAL A 175 0.16 5.26 -20.79
C VAL A 175 -0.60 4.10 -21.44
N ASN A 176 -0.21 2.86 -21.18
CA ASN A 176 -0.87 1.68 -21.74
C ASN A 176 -2.34 1.57 -21.31
N ALA A 177 -2.68 1.99 -20.09
CA ALA A 177 -4.05 1.95 -19.58
C ALA A 177 -4.96 3.06 -20.14
N ASN A 178 -4.41 4.25 -20.42
CA ASN A 178 -5.19 5.45 -20.67
C ASN A 178 -5.05 6.04 -22.09
N ILE A 179 -4.26 5.41 -22.96
CA ILE A 179 -4.06 5.88 -24.33
C ILE A 179 -5.34 5.76 -25.17
N ASN A 180 -5.69 6.82 -25.88
CA ASN A 180 -6.79 6.78 -26.84
C ASN A 180 -6.28 6.37 -28.23
N PRO A 181 -6.62 5.16 -28.74
CA PRO A 181 -6.12 4.64 -30.01
C PRO A 181 -6.55 5.47 -31.23
N LYS A 182 -7.52 6.38 -31.06
CA LYS A 182 -7.94 7.32 -32.12
C LYS A 182 -6.89 8.39 -32.40
N TYR A 183 -6.22 8.90 -31.36
CA TYR A 183 -5.33 10.05 -31.43
C TYR A 183 -3.86 9.67 -31.24
N ALA A 184 -3.56 8.55 -30.58
CA ALA A 184 -2.19 8.11 -30.36
C ALA A 184 -2.06 6.59 -30.46
N ARG A 185 -0.85 6.13 -30.78
CA ARG A 185 -0.51 4.71 -30.93
C ARG A 185 0.88 4.47 -30.34
N ILE A 186 1.01 3.42 -29.55
CA ILE A 186 2.30 2.95 -29.06
C ILE A 186 2.99 2.18 -30.20
N THR A 187 4.21 2.57 -30.52
CA THR A 187 5.03 1.92 -31.56
C THR A 187 6.10 1.00 -31.00
N SER A 188 6.62 1.34 -29.82
CA SER A 188 7.57 0.52 -29.07
C SER A 188 7.07 0.37 -27.64
N ASP A 189 6.88 -0.86 -27.19
CA ASP A 189 6.45 -1.19 -25.82
C ASP A 189 7.31 -2.33 -25.27
N TYR A 190 8.51 -2.00 -24.80
CA TYR A 190 9.46 -2.98 -24.27
C TYR A 190 9.90 -2.62 -22.85
N ASP A 191 10.55 -3.53 -22.14
CA ASP A 191 11.06 -3.24 -20.79
C ASP A 191 12.22 -2.22 -20.78
N PHE A 192 12.76 -1.87 -21.96
CA PHE A 192 13.93 -1.01 -22.13
C PHE A 192 13.67 0.27 -22.94
N CYS A 193 12.50 0.42 -23.58
CA CYS A 193 12.10 1.66 -24.23
C CYS A 193 10.58 1.70 -24.48
N LEU A 194 10.03 2.90 -24.41
CA LEU A 194 8.65 3.22 -24.76
C LEU A 194 8.65 4.31 -25.83
N THR A 195 7.87 4.13 -26.88
CA THR A 195 7.64 5.16 -27.92
C THR A 195 6.16 5.27 -28.20
N VAL A 196 5.65 6.49 -28.12
CA VAL A 196 4.28 6.84 -28.45
C VAL A 196 4.28 7.78 -29.64
N ASN A 197 3.55 7.39 -30.68
CA ASN A 197 3.29 8.21 -31.85
C ASN A 197 1.90 8.81 -31.75
N LYS A 198 1.78 10.09 -32.09
CA LYS A 198 0.51 10.78 -32.31
C LYS A 198 0.04 10.55 -33.73
N VAL A 199 -1.23 10.21 -33.88
CA VAL A 199 -1.91 9.98 -35.15
C VAL A 199 -2.66 11.26 -35.51
N VAL A 200 -2.15 11.98 -36.50
CA VAL A 200 -2.73 13.25 -36.98
C VAL A 200 -3.45 12.98 -38.30
N GLU A 201 -4.67 13.49 -38.41
CA GLU A 201 -5.43 13.41 -39.66
C GLU A 201 -4.93 14.47 -40.65
N LEU A 202 -4.63 14.02 -41.88
CA LEU A 202 -4.18 14.88 -42.97
C LEU A 202 -5.37 15.69 -43.49
N TYR A 203 -5.16 17.00 -43.72
CA TYR A 203 -6.19 17.84 -44.33
C TYR A 203 -6.42 17.50 -45.80
N GLU A 204 -5.34 17.27 -46.55
CA GLU A 204 -5.37 16.79 -47.93
C GLU A 204 -4.82 15.36 -48.00
N HIS A 205 -5.51 14.48 -48.72
CA HIS A 205 -5.08 13.09 -48.85
C HIS A 205 -3.87 12.98 -49.78
N GLU A 206 -2.82 12.28 -49.34
CA GLU A 206 -1.66 11.98 -50.19
C GLU A 206 -1.93 10.69 -50.98
N GLU A 207 -1.88 10.74 -52.31
CA GLU A 207 -1.92 9.55 -53.15
C GLU A 207 -0.57 8.83 -53.12
N TYR A 208 -0.58 7.52 -52.89
CA TYR A 208 0.59 6.66 -53.04
C TYR A 208 0.25 5.38 -53.81
N VAL A 209 1.22 4.87 -54.54
CA VAL A 209 1.04 3.68 -55.39
C VAL A 209 1.63 2.47 -54.68
N VAL A 210 0.85 1.39 -54.59
CA VAL A 210 1.28 0.11 -54.02
C VAL A 210 1.26 -0.97 -55.09
N ASP A 211 2.35 -1.72 -55.21
CA ASP A 211 2.37 -2.95 -55.99
C ASP A 211 1.83 -4.12 -55.15
N LEU A 212 0.66 -4.63 -55.52
CA LEU A 212 0.03 -5.78 -54.87
C LEU A 212 0.83 -7.07 -55.08
N ASN A 213 1.65 -7.14 -56.14
CA ASN A 213 2.49 -8.30 -56.45
C ASN A 213 3.92 -8.17 -55.91
N ARG A 214 4.20 -7.19 -55.04
CA ARG A 214 5.55 -6.92 -54.49
C ARG A 214 6.22 -8.17 -53.90
N MET A 215 5.45 -9.07 -53.27
CA MET A 215 5.97 -10.32 -52.68
C MET A 215 6.31 -11.38 -53.75
N TYR A 216 5.64 -11.35 -54.90
CA TYR A 216 5.79 -12.32 -55.99
C TYR A 216 6.60 -11.71 -57.14
N LYS A 217 7.92 -11.60 -56.95
CA LYS A 217 8.87 -10.97 -57.89
C LYS A 217 8.81 -11.46 -59.35
N ARG A 218 8.22 -12.62 -59.63
CA ARG A 218 8.08 -13.20 -60.98
C ARG A 218 6.75 -12.85 -61.67
N ARG A 219 5.79 -12.24 -60.99
CA ARG A 219 4.51 -11.78 -61.56
C ARG A 219 4.64 -10.32 -61.99
N LYS A 220 3.89 -9.92 -63.02
CA LYS A 220 3.83 -8.51 -63.43
C LYS A 220 3.30 -7.65 -62.26
N PRO A 221 3.90 -6.48 -61.99
CA PRO A 221 3.45 -5.60 -60.91
C PRO A 221 2.01 -5.19 -61.17
N LYS A 222 1.18 -5.26 -60.12
CA LYS A 222 -0.21 -4.79 -60.15
C LYS A 222 -0.27 -3.56 -59.27
N LEU A 223 -0.14 -2.40 -59.90
CA LEU A 223 -0.13 -1.11 -59.23
C LEU A 223 -1.55 -0.67 -58.89
N GLU A 224 -1.80 -0.38 -57.63
CA GLU A 224 -3.04 0.15 -57.11
C GLU A 224 -2.76 1.50 -56.43
N LYS A 225 -3.57 2.51 -56.74
CA LYS A 225 -3.50 3.80 -56.05
C LYS A 225 -4.24 3.71 -54.72
N ARG A 226 -3.62 4.19 -53.65
CA ARG A 226 -4.22 4.29 -52.32
C ARG A 226 -4.07 5.71 -51.79
N LEU A 227 -4.99 6.08 -50.91
CA LEU A 227 -4.99 7.38 -50.24
C LEU A 227 -4.44 7.22 -48.83
N ARG A 228 -3.48 8.06 -48.47
CA ARG A 228 -3.03 8.23 -47.09
C ARG A 228 -3.86 9.33 -46.46
N THR A 229 -4.53 9.00 -45.37
CA THR A 229 -5.41 9.92 -44.63
C THR A 229 -4.82 10.36 -43.30
N LYS A 230 -3.74 9.69 -42.85
CA LYS A 230 -3.16 9.88 -41.52
C LYS A 230 -1.63 9.92 -41.57
N LYS A 231 -1.05 10.74 -40.69
CA LYS A 231 0.39 10.87 -40.45
C LYS A 231 0.69 10.54 -39.00
N GLU A 232 1.82 9.90 -38.78
CA GLU A 232 2.29 9.54 -37.44
C GLU A 232 3.53 10.38 -37.11
N ALA A 233 3.58 10.94 -35.90
CA ALA A 233 4.72 11.70 -35.39
C ALA A 233 5.03 11.26 -33.96
N ILE A 234 6.30 11.16 -33.58
CA ILE A 234 6.69 10.78 -32.21
C ILE A 234 6.32 11.93 -31.28
N ILE A 235 5.53 11.66 -30.24
CA ILE A 235 5.12 12.65 -29.22
C ILE A 235 5.87 12.44 -27.90
N TYR A 236 6.18 11.18 -27.58
CA TYR A 236 6.86 10.82 -26.35
C TYR A 236 7.72 9.58 -26.57
N GLU A 237 8.96 9.65 -26.13
CA GLU A 237 9.88 8.52 -26.13
C GLU A 237 10.72 8.54 -24.86
N VAL A 238 10.93 7.38 -24.25
CA VAL A 238 11.70 7.32 -23.01
C VAL A 238 12.27 5.92 -22.74
N ALA A 239 13.40 5.85 -22.04
CA ALA A 239 14.04 4.61 -21.62
C ALA A 239 14.48 4.64 -20.14
N PRO A 240 14.41 3.51 -19.40
CA PRO A 240 14.84 3.45 -18.00
C PRO A 240 16.36 3.51 -17.82
N LYS A 241 17.12 3.25 -18.88
CA LYS A 241 18.59 3.29 -18.92
C LYS A 241 19.03 3.86 -20.27
N ALA A 242 20.28 4.29 -20.37
CA ALA A 242 20.87 4.72 -21.63
C ALA A 242 20.68 3.65 -22.71
N TYR A 243 19.87 3.96 -23.73
CA TYR A 243 19.59 3.08 -24.85
C TYR A 243 19.49 3.89 -26.14
N GLN A 244 20.45 3.68 -27.03
CA GLN A 244 20.52 4.38 -28.32
C GLN A 244 20.39 5.91 -28.13
N ASN A 245 19.39 6.52 -28.77
CA ASN A 245 19.11 7.95 -28.71
C ASN A 245 17.91 8.30 -27.79
N TYR A 246 17.40 7.33 -27.02
CA TYR A 246 16.26 7.58 -26.14
C TYR A 246 16.68 8.41 -24.93
N PRO A 247 15.88 9.41 -24.54
CA PRO A 247 16.10 10.14 -23.30
C PRO A 247 15.87 9.19 -22.11
N ILE A 248 16.71 9.35 -21.08
CA ILE A 248 16.60 8.56 -19.86
C ILE A 248 15.46 9.14 -19.02
N VAL A 249 14.58 8.27 -18.50
CA VAL A 249 13.51 8.67 -17.59
C VAL A 249 14.10 9.38 -16.38
N GLU A 250 13.60 10.57 -16.07
CA GLU A 250 13.92 11.23 -14.81
C GLU A 250 13.21 10.53 -13.66
N PRO A 251 13.91 10.24 -12.55
CA PRO A 251 13.29 9.62 -11.40
C PRO A 251 12.35 10.62 -10.74
N PHE A 252 11.17 10.17 -10.32
CA PHE A 252 10.29 11.01 -9.52
C PHE A 252 10.92 11.29 -8.16
N CYS A 253 10.94 12.55 -7.78
CA CYS A 253 11.45 13.06 -6.51
C CYS A 253 10.36 13.90 -5.82
N GLY A 254 10.38 13.93 -4.49
CA GLY A 254 9.53 14.82 -3.70
C GLY A 254 10.15 15.11 -2.35
N GLU A 255 9.73 16.22 -1.74
CA GLU A 255 10.21 16.63 -0.41
C GLU A 255 9.71 15.68 0.68
N ASN A 256 8.49 15.15 0.48
CA ASN A 256 7.83 14.16 1.31
C ASN A 256 7.12 13.13 0.44
N VAL A 257 6.64 12.04 1.05
CA VAL A 257 5.90 10.99 0.32
C VAL A 257 4.60 11.52 -0.30
N GLU A 258 3.88 12.41 0.38
CA GLU A 258 2.65 13.02 -0.15
C GLU A 258 2.93 13.90 -1.37
N ASP A 259 3.99 14.70 -1.29
CA ASP A 259 4.42 15.59 -2.37
C ASP A 259 4.84 14.79 -3.61
N MET A 260 5.66 13.74 -3.43
CA MET A 260 6.05 12.85 -4.51
C MET A 260 4.83 12.20 -5.20
N LYS A 261 3.81 11.77 -4.43
CA LYS A 261 2.56 11.23 -5.00
C LYS A 261 1.82 12.25 -5.84
N ASN A 262 1.80 13.52 -5.42
CA ASN A 262 1.18 14.59 -6.19
C ASN A 262 1.97 14.88 -7.46
N ASN A 263 3.30 14.94 -7.39
CA ASN A 263 4.18 15.16 -8.54
C ASN A 263 3.98 14.07 -9.61
N ILE A 264 3.87 12.81 -9.19
CA ILE A 264 3.59 11.68 -10.10
C ILE A 264 2.23 11.88 -10.79
N LYS A 265 1.17 12.21 -10.04
CA LYS A 265 -0.17 12.40 -10.61
C LYS A 265 -0.20 13.53 -11.62
N VAL A 266 0.30 14.70 -11.24
CA VAL A 266 0.33 15.90 -12.11
C VAL A 266 1.08 15.59 -13.40
N PHE A 267 2.27 14.99 -13.31
CA PHE A 267 3.05 14.61 -14.48
C PHE A 267 2.30 13.65 -15.41
N LEU A 268 1.67 12.62 -14.85
CA LEU A 268 0.93 11.62 -15.62
C LEU A 268 -0.31 12.22 -16.30
N ASP A 269 -1.02 13.10 -15.61
CA ASP A 269 -2.21 13.77 -16.15
C ASP A 269 -1.83 14.72 -17.30
N GLU A 270 -0.78 15.52 -17.14
CA GLU A 270 -0.25 16.40 -18.18
C GLU A 270 0.24 15.60 -19.40
N LEU A 271 0.96 14.50 -19.17
CA LEU A 271 1.44 13.62 -20.23
C LEU A 271 0.27 13.01 -21.01
N MET A 272 -0.76 12.54 -20.33
CA MET A 272 -1.93 11.97 -20.99
C MET A 272 -2.76 13.03 -21.72
N ALA A 273 -2.89 14.23 -21.18
CA ALA A 273 -3.53 15.35 -21.87
C ALA A 273 -2.83 15.66 -23.20
N ASN A 274 -1.50 15.74 -23.19
CA ASN A 274 -0.71 15.99 -24.40
C ASN A 274 -0.81 14.86 -25.44
N ILE A 275 -0.77 13.60 -24.99
CA ILE A 275 -0.88 12.43 -25.86
C ILE A 275 -2.27 12.35 -26.50
N ASN A 276 -3.33 12.54 -25.70
CA ASN A 276 -4.72 12.36 -26.15
C ASN A 276 -5.34 13.62 -26.77
N GLU A 277 -4.63 14.75 -26.79
CA GLU A 277 -5.14 15.98 -27.41
C GLU A 277 -5.44 15.76 -28.90
N PRO A 278 -6.65 16.09 -29.39
CA PRO A 278 -7.05 15.84 -30.77
C PRO A 278 -6.41 16.88 -31.69
N LEU A 279 -5.52 16.45 -32.57
CA LEU A 279 -4.76 17.31 -33.47
C LEU A 279 -5.08 17.00 -34.95
N ILE A 280 -5.25 18.04 -35.77
CA ILE A 280 -5.44 17.95 -37.23
C ILE A 280 -4.42 18.86 -37.93
N GLU A 281 -3.96 18.48 -39.13
CA GLU A 281 -3.10 19.36 -39.91
C GLU A 281 -3.76 20.71 -40.24
N CYS A 282 -2.97 21.78 -40.11
CA CYS A 282 -3.44 23.13 -40.37
C CYS A 282 -3.72 23.35 -41.86
N LYS A 283 -4.97 23.74 -42.16
CA LYS A 283 -5.45 24.07 -43.50
C LYS A 283 -4.65 25.21 -44.15
N HIS A 284 -4.24 26.21 -43.36
CA HIS A 284 -3.56 27.40 -43.86
C HIS A 284 -2.06 27.19 -44.13
N CYS A 285 -1.43 26.23 -43.44
CA CYS A 285 0.01 26.02 -43.48
C CYS A 285 0.45 24.93 -44.48
N LYS A 286 -0.45 24.44 -45.33
CA LYS A 286 -0.19 23.33 -46.29
C LYS A 286 0.50 22.12 -45.60
N GLY A 287 0.00 21.73 -44.43
CA GLY A 287 0.50 20.55 -43.69
C GLY A 287 1.80 20.74 -42.88
N ARG A 288 2.34 21.97 -42.76
CA ARG A 288 3.54 22.23 -41.92
C ARG A 288 3.24 22.40 -40.43
N GLY A 289 2.01 22.77 -40.08
CA GLY A 289 1.57 23.00 -38.71
C GLY A 289 0.37 22.14 -38.35
N VAL A 290 0.07 22.04 -37.06
CA VAL A 290 -1.03 21.24 -36.52
C VAL A 290 -1.90 22.15 -35.64
N VAL A 291 -3.22 21.95 -35.67
CA VAL A 291 -4.20 22.73 -34.90
C VAL A 291 -5.03 21.77 -34.05
N SER A 292 -5.37 22.19 -32.85
CA SER A 292 -6.29 21.46 -31.99
C SER A 292 -7.66 21.39 -32.67
N ASN A 293 -8.26 20.20 -32.70
CA ASN A 293 -9.60 19.97 -33.23
C ASN A 293 -10.65 20.43 -32.20
N GLU A 294 -10.50 21.65 -31.70
CA GLU A 294 -11.59 22.34 -31.06
C GLU A 294 -12.51 22.77 -32.20
N ASN A 295 -13.63 22.08 -32.37
CA ASN A 295 -14.75 22.65 -33.13
C ASN A 295 -14.99 24.04 -32.53
N PRO A 296 -14.78 25.17 -33.25
CA PRO A 296 -15.41 26.39 -32.81
C PRO A 296 -16.90 26.11 -32.89
N ILE A 297 -17.55 26.04 -31.74
CA ILE A 297 -18.99 26.23 -31.66
C ILE A 297 -19.18 27.69 -32.11
N GLY A 298 -19.71 27.85 -33.33
CA GLY A 298 -19.96 29.14 -33.98
C GLY A 298 -20.34 28.94 -35.44
#